data_AF-A0A7W6KYP8-F1
#
_entry.id   AF-A0A7W6KYP8-F1
#
_cell.length_a   1.000
_cell.length_b   1.000
_cell.length_c   1.000
_cell.angle_alpha   90.00
_cell.angle_beta   90.00
_cell.angle_gamma   90.00
#
_symmetry.space_group_name_H-M   'P 1'
#
loop_
_entity.id
_entity.type
_entity.pdbx_description
1 polymer ?
#
loop_
_entity_poly.entity_id
_entity_poly.type
_entity_poly.pdbx_seq_one_letter_code
_entity_poly.pdbx_strand_id
1 'polypeptide(L)'
;MNLNELITTMALLEERGELEKLDEIGLPPGNTIQWLFGLTSGFYFADGETRQIRQSMLGLALRYYDLAEGNTNLLSFNERTRRISAGKQIEEYLLQGGYYDEKETASFYVRHMPKQALRSTDPVHDYFTALLPGVGYRGGNGHLMCQTRLSALSRDRNGLVRFFVDACRDLRVFYAVSGLSLFFYSYASGATAKAYPLFRRFPGLLYEDGARFGLAIRDRTDTIRDVNWLTAVNDELLARVGGIDKARTVLGEEVILHPYEGGVVFQAGEQPVLGDLNKGCVPAAYRAINDFLKPLRYENWERAYLRAPHDVDKMEYTEWWTRRFEG
;
A
#
# COMPACT_ATOMS: atom_id res chain seq x y z
N MET A 1 2.78 -26.11 -0.60
CA MET A 1 3.56 -25.46 -1.65
C MET A 1 4.82 -24.86 -1.06
N ASN A 2 5.99 -25.09 -1.67
CA ASN A 2 7.24 -24.44 -1.30
C ASN A 2 7.49 -23.15 -2.12
N LEU A 3 8.57 -22.41 -1.83
CA LEU A 3 8.84 -21.12 -2.49
C LEU A 3 9.09 -21.24 -4.01
N ASN A 4 9.75 -22.31 -4.46
CA ASN A 4 10.05 -22.53 -5.89
C ASN A 4 8.79 -22.88 -6.69
N GLU A 5 7.93 -23.71 -6.11
CA GLU A 5 6.60 -23.99 -6.66
C GLU A 5 5.78 -22.70 -6.77
N LEU A 6 5.77 -21.88 -5.71
CA LEU A 6 5.07 -20.59 -5.71
C LEU A 6 5.57 -19.65 -6.80
N ILE A 7 6.90 -19.50 -6.92
CA ILE A 7 7.53 -18.70 -7.98
C ILE A 7 7.08 -19.18 -9.37
N THR A 8 7.01 -20.49 -9.58
CA THR A 8 6.59 -21.08 -10.85
C THR A 8 5.11 -20.79 -11.12
N THR A 9 4.25 -20.98 -10.12
CA THR A 9 2.82 -20.67 -10.21
C THR A 9 2.58 -19.19 -10.51
N MET A 10 3.25 -18.28 -9.81
CA MET A 10 3.14 -16.83 -10.06
C MET A 10 3.53 -16.46 -11.49
N ALA A 11 4.63 -17.02 -12.01
CA ALA A 11 5.05 -16.76 -13.38
C ALA A 11 4.03 -17.27 -14.42
N LEU A 12 3.40 -18.43 -14.18
CA LEU A 12 2.37 -18.97 -15.07
C LEU A 12 1.07 -18.17 -15.03
N LEU A 13 0.66 -17.69 -13.84
CA LEU A 13 -0.54 -16.87 -13.69
C LEU A 13 -0.35 -15.48 -14.31
N GLU A 14 0.84 -14.89 -14.16
CA GLU A 14 1.22 -13.65 -14.84
C GLU A 14 1.11 -13.78 -16.37
N GLU A 15 1.68 -14.84 -16.96
CA GLU A 15 1.61 -15.06 -18.42
C GLU A 15 0.19 -15.23 -18.95
N ARG A 16 -0.73 -15.73 -18.11
CA ARG A 16 -2.12 -15.98 -18.47
C ARG A 16 -3.04 -14.79 -18.15
N GLY A 17 -2.54 -13.78 -17.43
CA GLY A 17 -3.38 -12.69 -16.92
C GLY A 17 -4.41 -13.15 -15.89
N GLU A 18 -4.08 -14.17 -15.09
CA GLU A 18 -4.97 -14.81 -14.11
C GLU A 18 -4.49 -14.58 -12.66
N LEU A 19 -3.94 -13.40 -12.38
CA LEU A 19 -3.32 -13.08 -11.09
C LEU A 19 -4.31 -13.13 -9.92
N GLU A 20 -5.61 -12.95 -10.18
CA GLU A 20 -6.67 -13.08 -9.17
C GLU A 20 -6.71 -14.46 -8.51
N LYS A 21 -6.24 -15.51 -9.20
CA LYS A 21 -6.16 -16.87 -8.65
C LYS A 21 -5.13 -16.99 -7.52
N LEU A 22 -4.26 -16.00 -7.33
CA LEU A 22 -3.36 -15.95 -6.18
C LEU A 22 -4.12 -15.78 -4.85
N ASP A 23 -5.37 -15.30 -4.85
CA ASP A 23 -6.21 -15.25 -3.63
C ASP A 23 -6.47 -16.64 -3.04
N GLU A 24 -6.54 -17.66 -3.90
CA GLU A 24 -6.79 -19.05 -3.48
C GLU A 24 -5.53 -19.70 -2.90
N ILE A 25 -4.38 -19.05 -3.09
CA ILE A 25 -3.08 -19.53 -2.67
C ILE A 25 -2.79 -18.99 -1.27
N GLY A 26 -3.34 -19.69 -0.27
CA GLY A 26 -2.89 -19.61 1.12
C GLY A 26 -1.93 -20.77 1.42
N LEU A 27 -0.73 -20.48 1.94
CA LEU A 27 0.14 -21.56 2.41
C LEU A 27 -0.52 -22.28 3.61
N PRO A 28 -0.68 -23.61 3.58
CA PRO A 28 -1.48 -24.32 4.57
C PRO A 28 -0.91 -24.20 5.99
N PRO A 29 -1.77 -24.33 7.03
CA PRO A 29 -1.33 -24.38 8.42
C PRO A 29 -0.26 -25.45 8.63
N GLY A 30 0.85 -25.08 9.27
CA GLY A 30 2.00 -25.97 9.51
C GLY A 30 3.27 -25.62 8.71
N ASN A 31 3.16 -24.77 7.68
CA ASN A 31 4.33 -24.19 7.01
C ASN A 31 4.87 -22.99 7.80
N THR A 32 6.20 -22.83 7.86
CA THR A 32 6.88 -21.75 8.63
C THR A 32 6.75 -20.35 8.01
N ILE A 33 6.09 -20.25 6.86
CA ILE A 33 5.89 -19.02 6.10
C ILE A 33 4.42 -18.98 5.69
N GLN A 34 3.68 -18.00 6.21
CA GLN A 34 2.28 -17.74 5.87
C GLN A 34 2.22 -16.40 5.14
N TRP A 35 1.98 -16.44 3.83
CA TRP A 35 1.67 -15.25 3.04
C TRP A 35 0.27 -15.41 2.46
N LEU A 36 -0.43 -14.29 2.35
CA LEU A 36 -1.55 -14.14 1.44
C LEU A 36 -1.14 -13.20 0.31
N PHE A 37 -1.88 -13.25 -0.79
CA PHE A 37 -1.76 -12.27 -1.86
C PHE A 37 -2.94 -11.31 -1.79
N GLY A 38 -2.72 -10.11 -2.29
CA GLY A 38 -3.76 -9.10 -2.35
C GLY A 38 -3.23 -7.80 -2.90
N LEU A 39 -4.07 -6.79 -2.89
CA LEU A 39 -3.65 -5.42 -3.17
C LEU A 39 -3.36 -4.70 -1.86
N THR A 40 -2.24 -4.00 -1.79
CA THR A 40 -2.00 -2.99 -0.75
C THR A 40 -2.10 -1.61 -1.38
N SER A 41 -2.75 -0.68 -0.68
CA SER A 41 -2.68 0.76 -0.96
C SER A 41 -2.12 1.47 0.26
N GLY A 42 -1.09 2.30 0.08
CA GLY A 42 -0.50 3.15 1.10
C GLY A 42 -0.68 4.61 0.74
N PHE A 43 -1.05 5.44 1.71
CA PHE A 43 -1.32 6.87 1.55
C PHE A 43 -0.55 7.65 2.62
N TYR A 44 0.14 8.71 2.21
CA TYR A 44 0.93 9.58 3.06
C TYR A 44 0.42 11.02 2.94
N PHE A 45 0.09 11.63 4.07
CA PHE A 45 -0.57 12.94 4.14
C PHE A 45 -0.05 13.75 5.33
N ALA A 46 -0.11 15.08 5.20
CA ALA A 46 0.20 16.00 6.29
C ALA A 46 -1.07 16.31 7.12
N ASP A 47 -0.93 17.13 8.17
CA ASP A 47 -2.04 17.75 8.90
C ASP A 47 -3.05 16.75 9.50
N GLY A 48 -2.57 15.57 9.91
CA GLY A 48 -3.40 14.50 10.49
C GLY A 48 -4.08 14.88 11.80
N GLU A 49 -3.61 15.92 12.47
CA GLU A 49 -4.24 16.49 13.65
C GLU A 49 -5.55 17.20 13.33
N THR A 50 -5.70 17.71 12.10
CA THR A 50 -6.83 18.57 11.76
C THR A 50 -8.15 17.80 11.78
N ARG A 51 -9.20 18.48 12.25
CA ARG A 51 -10.55 17.93 12.25
C ARG A 51 -11.02 17.48 10.87
N GLN A 52 -10.65 18.21 9.81
CA GLN A 52 -11.03 17.89 8.44
C GLN A 52 -10.44 16.54 7.99
N ILE A 53 -9.14 16.30 8.23
CA ILE A 53 -8.49 15.05 7.87
C ILE A 53 -9.03 13.88 8.69
N ARG A 54 -9.27 14.10 10.00
CA ARG A 54 -9.90 13.09 10.87
C ARG A 54 -11.31 12.72 10.40
N GLN A 55 -12.14 13.68 10.02
CA GLN A 55 -13.47 13.40 9.45
C GLN A 55 -13.38 12.60 8.14
N SER A 56 -12.45 12.99 7.27
CA SER A 56 -12.21 12.32 5.99
C SER A 56 -11.75 10.87 6.18
N MET A 57 -10.85 10.64 7.13
CA MET A 57 -10.36 9.30 7.49
C MET A 57 -11.46 8.41 8.07
N LEU A 58 -12.31 8.94 8.94
CA LEU A 58 -13.48 8.20 9.45
C LEU A 58 -14.42 7.82 8.29
N GLY A 59 -14.71 8.76 7.38
CA GLY A 59 -15.51 8.48 6.18
C GLY A 59 -14.89 7.39 5.31
N LEU A 60 -13.57 7.39 5.13
CA LEU A 60 -12.83 6.35 4.41
C LEU A 60 -12.91 4.99 5.11
N ALA A 61 -12.83 4.93 6.44
CA ALA A 61 -12.97 3.70 7.19
C ALA A 61 -14.36 3.06 7.02
N LEU A 62 -15.42 3.89 6.96
CA LEU A 62 -16.79 3.44 6.70
C LEU A 62 -16.95 2.94 5.25
N ARG A 63 -16.44 3.69 4.26
CA ARG A 63 -16.46 3.23 2.86
C ARG A 63 -15.65 1.96 2.65
N TYR A 64 -14.54 1.82 3.37
CA TYR A 64 -13.74 0.59 3.34
C TYR A 64 -14.49 -0.59 3.98
N TYR A 65 -15.23 -0.36 5.07
CA TYR A 65 -16.09 -1.38 5.68
C TYR A 65 -17.09 -1.93 4.64
N ASP A 66 -17.70 -1.05 3.85
CA ASP A 66 -18.63 -1.43 2.78
C ASP A 66 -17.91 -2.12 1.61
N LEU A 67 -16.72 -1.64 1.21
CA LEU A 67 -15.88 -2.27 0.17
C LEU A 67 -15.50 -3.71 0.54
N ALA A 68 -15.20 -3.93 1.82
CA ALA A 68 -14.92 -5.24 2.40
C ALA A 68 -16.21 -6.06 2.65
N GLU A 69 -17.37 -5.61 2.17
CA GLU A 69 -18.69 -6.24 2.35
C GLU A 69 -19.04 -6.51 3.82
N GLY A 70 -18.59 -5.64 4.71
CA GLY A 70 -18.77 -5.78 6.15
C GLY A 70 -18.01 -6.96 6.78
N ASN A 71 -17.05 -7.56 6.07
CA ASN A 71 -16.26 -8.69 6.59
C ASN A 71 -15.31 -8.28 7.73
N THR A 72 -14.98 -6.99 7.85
CA THR A 72 -14.16 -6.51 8.96
C THR A 72 -14.92 -6.61 10.28
N ASN A 73 -14.40 -7.39 11.22
CA ASN A 73 -15.11 -7.76 12.44
C ASN A 73 -14.33 -7.44 13.74
N LEU A 74 -13.17 -6.80 13.62
CA LEU A 74 -12.36 -6.32 14.73
C LEU A 74 -11.92 -4.88 14.45
N LEU A 75 -12.15 -4.02 15.44
CA LEU A 75 -11.67 -2.64 15.49
C LEU A 75 -10.65 -2.53 16.62
N SER A 76 -9.56 -1.79 16.40
CA SER A 76 -8.69 -1.31 17.46
C SER A 76 -8.54 0.19 17.37
N PHE A 77 -8.51 0.87 18.51
CA PHE A 77 -8.20 2.29 18.62
C PHE A 77 -7.34 2.52 19.86
N ASN A 78 -6.17 3.13 19.68
CA ASN A 78 -5.18 3.41 20.73
C ASN A 78 -4.98 2.20 21.66
N GLU A 79 -4.61 1.07 21.06
CA GLU A 79 -4.30 -0.23 21.68
C GLU A 79 -5.50 -1.01 22.27
N ARG A 80 -6.67 -0.38 22.39
CA ARG A 80 -7.88 -1.07 22.82
C ARG A 80 -8.55 -1.74 21.63
N THR A 81 -9.08 -2.94 21.82
CA THR A 81 -9.69 -3.73 20.75
C THR A 81 -11.14 -4.08 21.07
N ARG A 82 -11.98 -4.17 20.04
CA ARG A 82 -13.40 -4.53 20.16
C ARG A 82 -13.87 -5.26 18.91
N ARG A 83 -14.78 -6.22 19.09
CA ARG A 83 -15.53 -6.82 17.98
C ARG A 83 -16.59 -5.85 17.46
N ILE A 84 -16.71 -5.78 16.14
CA ILE A 84 -17.74 -5.01 15.45
C ILE A 84 -18.48 -5.92 14.47
N SER A 85 -19.71 -5.54 14.16
CA SER A 85 -20.59 -6.19 13.18
C SER A 85 -21.36 -5.19 12.32
N ALA A 86 -21.14 -3.89 12.50
CA ALA A 86 -21.71 -2.82 11.70
C ALA A 86 -20.75 -1.63 11.61
N GLY A 87 -20.68 -0.98 10.44
CA GLY A 87 -19.81 0.17 10.19
C GLY A 87 -20.00 1.30 11.20
N LYS A 88 -21.25 1.61 11.61
CA LYS A 88 -21.55 2.64 12.62
C LYS A 88 -20.79 2.47 13.94
N GLN A 89 -20.41 1.24 14.30
CA GLN A 89 -19.67 0.96 15.53
C GLN A 89 -18.22 1.47 15.46
N ILE A 90 -17.68 1.67 14.25
CA ILE A 90 -16.38 2.33 14.04
C ILE A 90 -16.47 3.77 14.51
N GLU A 91 -17.45 4.51 13.99
CA GLU A 91 -17.71 5.90 14.36
C GLU A 91 -17.97 6.03 15.87
N GLU A 92 -18.94 5.29 16.40
CA GLU A 92 -19.31 5.33 17.82
C GLU A 92 -18.09 5.13 18.74
N TYR A 93 -17.19 4.20 18.39
CA TYR A 93 -16.04 3.87 19.22
C TYR A 93 -14.92 4.91 19.13
N LEU A 94 -14.62 5.41 17.93
CA LEU A 94 -13.63 6.47 17.74
C LEU A 94 -14.07 7.75 18.47
N LEU A 95 -15.33 8.15 18.33
CA LEU A 95 -15.87 9.33 19.01
C LEU A 95 -15.76 9.26 20.54
N GLN A 96 -15.98 8.07 21.13
CA GLN A 96 -15.86 7.87 22.58
C GLN A 96 -14.42 7.98 23.10
N GLY A 97 -13.41 7.75 22.26
CA GLY A 97 -12.01 7.73 22.66
C GLY A 97 -11.24 9.01 22.36
N GLY A 98 -11.92 10.13 22.16
CA GLY A 98 -11.24 11.42 21.91
C GLY A 98 -10.64 11.52 20.50
N TYR A 99 -11.19 10.82 19.51
CA TYR A 99 -10.67 10.79 18.14
C TYR A 99 -10.48 12.18 17.49
N TYR A 100 -11.25 13.19 17.88
CA TYR A 100 -11.11 14.56 17.36
C TYR A 100 -10.23 15.47 18.22
N ASP A 101 -9.56 14.96 19.26
CA ASP A 101 -8.57 15.74 19.99
C ASP A 101 -7.30 15.88 19.13
N GLU A 102 -7.05 17.10 18.67
CA GLU A 102 -5.92 17.44 17.80
C GLU A 102 -4.57 17.26 18.51
N LYS A 103 -4.54 17.29 19.85
CA LYS A 103 -3.32 17.07 20.63
C LYS A 103 -2.95 15.59 20.71
N GLU A 104 -3.92 14.71 20.58
CA GLU A 104 -3.74 13.27 20.73
C GLU A 104 -3.47 12.61 19.37
N THR A 105 -2.44 11.78 19.32
CA THR A 105 -2.22 10.92 18.15
C THR A 105 -3.29 9.84 18.12
N ALA A 106 -4.00 9.72 17.01
CA ALA A 106 -5.01 8.69 16.81
C ALA A 106 -4.42 7.57 15.95
N SER A 107 -4.37 6.36 16.49
CA SER A 107 -4.01 5.16 15.73
C SER A 107 -5.13 4.14 15.83
N PHE A 108 -5.67 3.72 14.70
CA PHE A 108 -6.73 2.72 14.68
C PHE A 108 -6.60 1.78 13.50
N TYR A 109 -7.21 0.61 13.63
CA TYR A 109 -7.36 -0.30 12.50
C TYR A 109 -8.70 -1.03 12.55
N VAL A 110 -9.21 -1.38 11.37
CA VAL A 110 -10.35 -2.27 11.20
C VAL A 110 -9.91 -3.44 10.34
N ARG A 111 -10.20 -4.66 10.77
CA ARG A 111 -9.78 -5.85 10.03
C ARG A 111 -10.75 -7.01 10.13
N HIS A 112 -10.70 -7.89 9.15
CA HIS A 112 -11.30 -9.19 9.28
C HIS A 112 -10.40 -10.10 10.12
N MET A 113 -10.93 -10.64 11.22
CA MET A 113 -10.31 -11.72 11.99
C MET A 113 -11.08 -13.02 11.75
N PRO A 114 -10.53 -13.94 10.92
CA PRO A 114 -11.16 -15.22 10.64
C PRO A 114 -11.33 -16.06 11.91
N LYS A 115 -12.43 -16.83 11.99
CA LYS A 115 -12.62 -17.80 13.10
C LYS A 115 -11.52 -18.85 13.16
N GLN A 116 -10.94 -19.18 12.01
CA GLN A 116 -9.89 -20.19 11.84
C GLN A 116 -8.48 -19.63 12.03
N ALA A 117 -8.32 -18.32 12.29
CA ALA A 117 -7.01 -17.73 12.52
C ALA A 117 -6.38 -18.39 13.74
N LEU A 118 -5.17 -18.93 13.57
CA LEU A 118 -4.44 -19.59 14.65
C LEU A 118 -3.87 -18.55 15.62
N ARG A 119 -3.56 -17.36 15.10
CA ARG A 119 -3.04 -16.23 15.89
C ARG A 119 -3.71 -14.94 15.47
N SER A 120 -3.74 -13.98 16.39
CA SER A 120 -4.24 -12.62 16.13
C SER A 120 -3.40 -11.83 15.11
N THR A 121 -2.32 -12.42 14.61
CA THR A 121 -1.24 -11.81 13.85
C THR A 121 -1.05 -12.49 12.51
N ASP A 122 -1.83 -13.54 12.22
CA ASP A 122 -1.89 -14.17 10.92
C ASP A 122 -2.28 -13.12 9.85
N PRO A 123 -1.72 -13.21 8.63
CA PRO A 123 -2.07 -12.29 7.55
C PRO A 123 -3.58 -12.38 7.25
N VAL A 124 -4.18 -11.25 6.89
CA VAL A 124 -5.60 -11.15 6.56
C VAL A 124 -5.78 -10.28 5.31
N HIS A 125 -6.78 -10.58 4.49
CA HIS A 125 -7.02 -9.82 3.26
C HIS A 125 -7.63 -8.44 3.53
N ASP A 126 -8.60 -8.37 4.44
CA ASP A 126 -9.33 -7.13 4.74
C ASP A 126 -8.69 -6.45 5.94
N TYR A 127 -7.81 -5.48 5.68
CA TYR A 127 -7.13 -4.69 6.71
C TYR A 127 -7.07 -3.21 6.33
N PHE A 128 -7.59 -2.35 7.20
CA PHE A 128 -7.46 -0.90 7.14
C PHE A 128 -6.75 -0.42 8.40
N THR A 129 -5.63 0.27 8.28
CA THR A 129 -4.88 0.81 9.42
C THR A 129 -4.48 2.25 9.16
N ALA A 130 -4.70 3.11 10.16
CA ALA A 130 -4.43 4.53 10.07
C ALA A 130 -3.65 5.03 11.28
N LEU A 131 -2.72 5.94 11.01
CA LEU A 131 -2.01 6.77 11.99
C LEU A 131 -2.26 8.22 11.63
N LEU A 132 -2.87 8.96 12.55
CA LEU A 132 -3.10 10.40 12.45
C LEU A 132 -2.32 11.10 13.56
N PRO A 133 -1.22 11.80 13.21
CA PRO A 133 -0.43 12.59 14.14
C PRO A 133 -1.29 13.55 14.97
N GLY A 134 -0.90 13.74 16.23
CA GLY A 134 -1.35 14.86 17.05
C GLY A 134 -0.39 16.05 16.91
N VAL A 135 -0.81 17.23 17.37
CA VAL A 135 0.03 18.44 17.41
C VAL A 135 1.36 18.14 18.10
N GLY A 136 2.46 18.38 17.39
CA GLY A 136 3.82 18.18 17.92
C GLY A 136 4.32 16.73 17.93
N TYR A 137 3.59 15.81 17.30
CA TYR A 137 4.06 14.45 17.04
C TYR A 137 5.36 14.47 16.23
N ARG A 138 6.34 13.64 16.61
CA ARG A 138 7.68 13.60 15.99
C ARG A 138 7.95 12.31 15.21
N GLY A 139 6.94 11.46 15.08
CA GLY A 139 7.07 10.18 14.37
C GLY A 139 6.84 10.28 12.86
N GLY A 140 6.61 11.49 12.35
CA GLY A 140 6.41 11.76 10.93
C GLY A 140 4.97 12.10 10.57
N ASN A 141 4.73 12.10 9.26
CA ASN A 141 3.44 12.38 8.64
C ASN A 141 2.36 11.33 8.94
N GLY A 142 1.12 11.68 8.63
CA GLY A 142 -0.02 10.77 8.68
C GLY A 142 0.07 9.68 7.62
N HIS A 143 -0.47 8.52 7.97
CA HIS A 143 -0.43 7.34 7.12
C HIS A 143 -1.73 6.55 7.17
N LEU A 144 -2.14 6.04 6.01
CA LEU A 144 -3.20 5.05 5.86
C LEU A 144 -2.68 3.89 5.01
N MET A 145 -2.92 2.66 5.43
CA MET A 145 -2.80 1.47 4.58
C MET A 145 -4.11 0.70 4.54
N CYS A 146 -4.49 0.31 3.33
CA CYS A 146 -5.60 -0.57 3.06
C CYS A 146 -5.10 -1.82 2.34
N GLN A 147 -5.61 -2.98 2.72
CA GLN A 147 -5.40 -4.26 2.05
C GLN A 147 -6.74 -4.77 1.53
N THR A 148 -6.74 -5.41 0.36
CA THR A 148 -7.93 -6.11 -0.15
C THR A 148 -7.52 -7.36 -0.92
N ARG A 149 -8.47 -8.27 -1.11
CA ARG A 149 -8.36 -9.43 -2.01
C ARG A 149 -8.11 -9.02 -3.46
N LEU A 150 -7.41 -9.85 -4.23
CA LEU A 150 -7.26 -9.68 -5.67
C LEU A 150 -8.56 -9.89 -6.42
N SER A 151 -9.42 -10.79 -5.97
CA SER A 151 -10.77 -10.99 -6.50
C SER A 151 -11.63 -9.72 -6.45
N ALA A 152 -11.30 -8.75 -5.58
CA ALA A 152 -11.94 -7.44 -5.61
C ALA A 152 -11.63 -6.66 -6.91
N LEU A 153 -10.45 -6.85 -7.51
CA LEU A 153 -10.11 -6.32 -8.84
C LEU A 153 -11.06 -6.86 -9.89
N SER A 154 -11.24 -8.19 -9.92
CA SER A 154 -12.09 -8.85 -10.91
C SER A 154 -13.56 -8.47 -10.73
N ARG A 155 -13.98 -8.17 -9.49
CA ARG A 155 -15.36 -7.77 -9.18
C ARG A 155 -15.68 -6.32 -9.55
N ASP A 156 -14.89 -5.35 -9.08
CA ASP A 156 -15.09 -3.92 -9.37
C ASP A 156 -13.77 -3.14 -9.35
N ARG A 157 -12.95 -3.39 -10.37
CA ARG A 157 -11.70 -2.66 -10.61
C ARG A 157 -11.87 -1.14 -10.60
N ASN A 158 -12.90 -0.65 -11.29
CA ASN A 158 -13.15 0.79 -11.39
C ASN A 158 -13.54 1.36 -10.02
N GLY A 159 -14.26 0.60 -9.19
CA GLY A 159 -14.55 0.95 -7.80
C GLY A 159 -13.30 1.05 -6.94
N LEU A 160 -12.34 0.14 -7.11
CA LEU A 160 -11.05 0.21 -6.40
C LEU A 160 -10.23 1.43 -6.82
N VAL A 161 -10.15 1.72 -8.12
CA VAL A 161 -9.48 2.93 -8.61
C VAL A 161 -10.18 4.20 -8.09
N ARG A 162 -11.52 4.25 -8.14
CA ARG A 162 -12.30 5.36 -7.56
C ARG A 162 -12.03 5.53 -6.07
N PHE A 163 -12.05 4.44 -5.29
CA PHE A 163 -11.74 4.50 -3.86
C PHE A 163 -10.34 5.06 -3.60
N PHE A 164 -9.34 4.64 -4.40
CA PHE A 164 -7.97 5.16 -4.27
C PHE A 164 -7.90 6.66 -4.60
N VAL A 165 -8.52 7.11 -5.70
CA VAL A 165 -8.56 8.54 -6.08
C VAL A 165 -9.31 9.37 -5.02
N ASP A 166 -10.45 8.89 -4.54
CA ASP A 166 -11.22 9.55 -3.48
C ASP A 166 -10.42 9.64 -2.18
N ALA A 167 -9.68 8.59 -1.80
CA ALA A 167 -8.80 8.63 -0.64
C ALA A 167 -7.66 9.65 -0.81
N CYS A 168 -7.09 9.77 -2.01
CA CYS A 168 -6.06 10.76 -2.31
C CYS A 168 -6.59 12.19 -2.14
N ARG A 169 -7.78 12.48 -2.70
CA ARG A 169 -8.45 13.79 -2.58
C ARG A 169 -8.82 14.10 -1.12
N ASP A 170 -9.51 13.18 -0.47
CA ASP A 170 -10.11 13.40 0.85
C ASP A 170 -9.03 13.57 1.94
N LEU A 171 -7.90 12.87 1.81
CA LEU A 171 -6.76 13.00 2.73
C LEU A 171 -5.72 14.03 2.28
N ARG A 172 -5.89 14.67 1.11
CA ARG A 172 -4.91 15.60 0.53
C ARG A 172 -3.49 15.02 0.53
N VAL A 173 -3.37 13.79 0.02
CA VAL A 173 -2.11 13.05 0.07
C VAL A 173 -1.02 13.77 -0.71
N PHE A 174 0.20 13.78 -0.20
CA PHE A 174 1.35 14.16 -1.02
C PHE A 174 1.88 12.98 -1.83
N TYR A 175 1.77 11.76 -1.29
CA TYR A 175 2.20 10.55 -1.96
C TYR A 175 1.26 9.39 -1.61
N ALA A 176 0.85 8.62 -2.60
CA ALA A 176 0.19 7.34 -2.38
C ALA A 176 0.63 6.32 -3.43
N VAL A 177 0.51 5.04 -3.12
CA VAL A 177 0.84 3.95 -4.05
C VAL A 177 -0.05 2.74 -3.80
N SER A 178 -0.43 2.04 -4.86
CA SER A 178 -1.18 0.78 -4.80
C SER A 178 -0.61 -0.24 -5.77
N GLY A 179 -0.65 -1.51 -5.39
CA GLY A 179 -0.12 -2.61 -6.20
C GLY A 179 -0.31 -3.98 -5.56
N LEU A 180 0.05 -5.02 -6.33
CA LEU A 180 0.01 -6.41 -5.88
C LEU A 180 1.05 -6.64 -4.79
N SER A 181 0.64 -7.24 -3.68
CA SER A 181 1.46 -7.38 -2.49
C SER A 181 1.39 -8.78 -1.90
N LEU A 182 2.42 -9.07 -1.10
CA LEU A 182 2.44 -10.18 -0.16
C LEU A 182 2.00 -9.66 1.22
N PHE A 183 1.00 -10.29 1.81
CA PHE A 183 0.58 -9.99 3.17
C PHE A 183 1.33 -10.88 4.15
N PHE A 184 2.05 -10.25 5.06
CA PHE A 184 2.88 -10.93 6.04
C PHE A 184 2.18 -11.03 7.39
N TYR A 185 2.54 -12.07 8.15
CA TYR A 185 2.26 -12.14 9.58
C TYR A 185 2.81 -10.90 10.31
N SER A 186 2.01 -10.29 11.20
CA SER A 186 2.27 -8.95 11.76
C SER A 186 3.58 -8.82 12.55
N TYR A 187 4.15 -9.93 13.03
CA TYR A 187 5.47 -9.97 13.69
C TYR A 187 6.51 -10.79 12.92
N ALA A 188 6.36 -10.95 11.61
CA ALA A 188 7.33 -11.68 10.80
C ALA A 188 8.61 -10.84 10.63
N SER A 189 9.46 -10.81 11.66
CA SER A 189 10.82 -10.33 11.54
C SER A 189 11.50 -11.07 10.38
N GLY A 190 11.95 -10.33 9.36
CA GLY A 190 12.57 -10.93 8.18
C GLY A 190 11.58 -11.41 7.11
N ALA A 191 10.29 -11.03 7.14
CA ALA A 191 9.32 -11.33 6.09
C ALA A 191 9.84 -11.03 4.68
N THR A 192 10.37 -9.81 4.46
CA THR A 192 10.93 -9.41 3.17
C THR A 192 12.20 -10.18 2.81
N ALA A 193 12.96 -10.65 3.81
CA ALA A 193 14.13 -11.50 3.56
C ALA A 193 13.71 -12.88 3.03
N LYS A 194 12.62 -13.44 3.58
CA LYS A 194 12.04 -14.70 3.07
C LYS A 194 11.42 -14.55 1.68
N ALA A 195 10.85 -13.37 1.40
CA ALA A 195 10.28 -13.02 0.09
C ALA A 195 11.31 -12.50 -0.93
N TYR A 196 12.60 -12.45 -0.56
CA TYR A 196 13.66 -11.91 -1.40
C TYR A 196 13.66 -12.48 -2.83
N PRO A 197 13.56 -13.82 -3.06
CA PRO A 197 13.53 -14.37 -4.41
C PRO A 197 12.32 -13.92 -5.24
N LEU A 198 11.17 -13.69 -4.60
CA LEU A 198 9.98 -13.15 -5.29
C LEU A 198 10.21 -11.71 -5.71
N PHE A 199 10.64 -10.87 -4.77
CA PHE A 199 10.90 -9.47 -5.03
C PHE A 199 11.99 -9.27 -6.10
N ARG A 200 13.03 -10.11 -6.12
CA ARG A 200 14.10 -10.08 -7.13
C ARG A 200 13.67 -10.55 -8.52
N ARG A 201 12.55 -11.27 -8.63
CA ARG A 201 12.05 -11.77 -9.92
C ARG A 201 10.87 -10.96 -10.45
N PHE A 202 9.93 -10.57 -9.59
CA PHE A 202 8.67 -9.92 -9.92
C PHE A 202 8.67 -8.45 -9.47
N PRO A 203 9.18 -7.52 -10.30
CA PRO A 203 9.40 -6.12 -9.90
C PRO A 203 8.09 -5.35 -9.67
N GLY A 204 6.99 -5.81 -10.24
CA GLY A 204 5.65 -5.24 -10.04
C GLY A 204 5.05 -5.50 -8.66
N LEU A 205 5.64 -6.39 -7.85
CA LEU A 205 5.24 -6.51 -6.45
C LEU A 205 5.45 -5.19 -5.69
N LEU A 206 4.54 -4.89 -4.79
CA LEU A 206 4.57 -3.76 -3.87
C LEU A 206 4.85 -4.26 -2.45
N TYR A 207 5.82 -3.62 -1.79
CA TYR A 207 6.00 -3.71 -0.35
C TYR A 207 5.70 -2.36 0.30
N GLU A 208 4.58 -2.31 1.00
CA GLU A 208 4.11 -1.19 1.81
C GLU A 208 3.80 -1.73 3.20
N ASP A 209 4.40 -1.13 4.22
CA ASP A 209 4.22 -1.54 5.63
C ASP A 209 3.64 -0.43 6.51
N GLY A 210 3.44 0.76 5.93
CA GLY A 210 2.84 1.90 6.59
C GLY A 210 3.65 2.57 7.68
N ALA A 211 4.91 2.17 7.88
CA ALA A 211 5.71 2.68 8.97
C ALA A 211 7.11 3.10 8.51
N ARG A 212 7.81 2.25 7.76
CA ARG A 212 9.25 2.44 7.51
C ARG A 212 9.54 3.65 6.62
N PHE A 213 8.69 3.92 5.64
CA PHE A 213 8.90 5.10 4.78
C PHE A 213 8.59 6.39 5.56
N GLY A 214 7.50 6.44 6.31
CA GLY A 214 7.17 7.57 7.19
C GLY A 214 8.29 7.89 8.18
N LEU A 215 8.90 6.87 8.79
CA LEU A 215 10.07 7.04 9.67
C LEU A 215 11.32 7.55 8.93
N ALA A 216 11.51 7.16 7.66
CA ALA A 216 12.66 7.58 6.85
C ALA A 216 12.53 9.07 6.45
N ILE A 217 11.34 9.48 6.03
CA ILE A 217 11.10 10.85 5.56
C ILE A 217 10.73 11.82 6.70
N ARG A 218 10.34 11.29 7.87
CA ARG A 218 9.84 12.06 9.01
C ARG A 218 8.66 12.94 8.58
N ASP A 219 8.81 14.25 8.70
CA ASP A 219 7.78 15.24 8.37
C ASP A 219 7.89 15.74 6.92
N ARG A 220 8.83 15.22 6.13
CA ARG A 220 8.97 15.59 4.72
C ARG A 220 7.75 15.15 3.91
N THR A 221 7.21 16.09 3.13
CA THR A 221 6.09 15.89 2.19
C THR A 221 6.54 16.02 0.73
N ASP A 222 7.82 16.27 0.51
CA ASP A 222 8.41 16.66 -0.77
C ASP A 222 9.13 15.49 -1.48
N THR A 223 8.70 14.26 -1.21
CA THR A 223 9.34 13.06 -1.74
C THR A 223 8.38 11.86 -1.88
N ILE A 224 8.69 10.98 -2.82
CA ILE A 224 8.00 9.69 -3.01
C ILE A 224 8.95 8.52 -2.71
N ARG A 225 8.40 7.36 -2.35
CA ARG A 225 9.22 6.15 -2.14
C ARG A 225 9.57 5.47 -3.45
N ASP A 226 8.53 5.13 -4.21
CA ASP A 226 8.59 4.35 -5.44
C ASP A 226 7.28 4.54 -6.22
N VAL A 227 7.09 3.75 -7.27
CA VAL A 227 5.88 3.74 -8.08
C VAL A 227 5.35 2.31 -8.20
N ASN A 228 4.06 2.16 -8.48
CA ASN A 228 3.46 0.87 -8.80
C ASN A 228 2.16 1.10 -9.62
N TRP A 229 1.28 0.10 -9.70
CA TRP A 229 0.04 0.12 -10.49
C TRP A 229 -0.73 1.43 -10.37
N LEU A 230 -1.00 1.90 -9.16
CA LEU A 230 -1.50 3.25 -8.92
C LEU A 230 -0.43 4.02 -8.16
N THR A 231 -0.14 5.25 -8.58
CA THR A 231 0.76 6.16 -7.87
C THR A 231 0.14 7.54 -7.85
N ALA A 232 0.04 8.18 -6.69
CA ALA A 232 -0.45 9.55 -6.56
C ALA A 232 0.66 10.49 -6.12
N VAL A 233 0.64 11.71 -6.65
CA VAL A 233 1.42 12.84 -6.16
C VAL A 233 0.54 14.09 -6.09
N ASN A 234 0.81 14.99 -5.14
CA ASN A 234 0.13 16.27 -5.07
C ASN A 234 0.61 17.25 -6.16
N ASP A 235 -0.09 18.37 -6.30
CA ASP A 235 0.23 19.41 -7.28
C ASP A 235 1.63 20.01 -7.09
N GLU A 236 2.11 20.14 -5.84
CA GLU A 236 3.44 20.67 -5.53
C GLU A 236 4.56 19.76 -6.07
N LEU A 237 4.43 18.44 -5.86
CA LEU A 237 5.35 17.44 -6.40
C LEU A 237 5.24 17.34 -7.91
N LEU A 238 4.02 17.38 -8.46
CA LEU A 238 3.77 17.32 -9.89
C LEU A 238 4.42 18.50 -10.63
N ALA A 239 4.34 19.71 -10.06
CA ALA A 239 4.95 20.90 -10.64
C ALA A 239 6.47 20.75 -10.81
N ARG A 240 7.16 20.10 -9.86
CA ARG A 240 8.61 19.87 -9.89
C ARG A 240 9.07 18.95 -11.02
N VAL A 241 8.20 18.10 -11.53
CA VAL A 241 8.48 17.22 -12.69
C VAL A 241 7.93 17.78 -14.01
N GLY A 242 7.31 18.96 -13.98
CA GLY A 242 6.85 19.72 -15.14
C GLY A 242 5.33 19.75 -15.36
N GLY A 243 4.55 19.31 -14.38
CA GLY A 243 3.09 19.45 -14.40
C GLY A 243 2.33 18.37 -15.18
N ILE A 244 1.00 18.46 -15.09
CA ILE A 244 0.08 17.49 -15.71
C ILE A 244 0.16 17.48 -17.25
N ASP A 245 0.41 18.62 -17.89
CA ASP A 245 0.48 18.70 -19.35
C ASP A 245 1.73 18.03 -19.90
N LYS A 246 2.86 18.16 -19.20
CA LYS A 246 4.05 17.37 -19.51
C LYS A 246 3.79 15.89 -19.31
N ALA A 247 3.15 15.49 -18.20
CA ALA A 247 2.77 14.10 -17.96
C ALA A 247 1.95 13.52 -19.13
N ARG A 248 0.90 14.23 -19.57
CA ARG A 248 0.07 13.84 -20.74
C ARG A 248 0.86 13.70 -22.05
N THR A 249 1.94 14.48 -22.20
CA THR A 249 2.75 14.49 -23.43
C THR A 249 3.77 13.36 -23.44
N VAL A 250 4.38 13.06 -22.30
CA VAL A 250 5.52 12.12 -22.23
C VAL A 250 5.13 10.72 -21.81
N LEU A 251 3.99 10.56 -21.12
CA LEU A 251 3.48 9.25 -20.74
C LEU A 251 2.64 8.70 -21.89
N GLY A 252 2.91 7.46 -22.29
CA GLY A 252 2.17 6.79 -23.35
C GLY A 252 0.73 6.47 -22.96
N GLU A 253 -0.07 6.03 -23.94
CA GLU A 253 -1.50 5.71 -23.76
C GLU A 253 -1.78 4.62 -22.72
N GLU A 254 -0.78 3.80 -22.38
CA GLU A 254 -0.89 2.80 -21.32
C GLU A 254 -1.01 3.42 -19.91
N VAL A 255 -0.68 4.70 -19.73
CA VAL A 255 -0.80 5.39 -18.45
C VAL A 255 -2.06 6.25 -18.44
N ILE A 256 -3.02 5.87 -17.58
CA ILE A 256 -4.26 6.61 -17.39
C ILE A 256 -4.06 7.63 -16.25
N LEU A 257 -4.35 8.89 -16.53
CA LEU A 257 -4.25 9.97 -15.54
C LEU A 257 -5.63 10.26 -14.94
N HIS A 258 -5.71 10.29 -13.62
CA HIS A 258 -6.88 10.69 -12.86
C HIS A 258 -6.57 11.96 -12.05
N PRO A 259 -6.70 13.16 -12.65
CA PRO A 259 -6.57 14.41 -11.91
C PRO A 259 -7.68 14.54 -10.86
N TYR A 260 -7.35 15.11 -9.72
CA TYR A 260 -8.29 15.46 -8.66
C TYR A 260 -7.88 16.80 -8.03
N GLU A 261 -8.74 17.37 -7.18
CA GLU A 261 -8.39 18.60 -6.47
C GLU A 261 -7.20 18.36 -5.53
N GLY A 262 -6.05 18.94 -5.85
CA GLY A 262 -4.81 18.85 -5.08
C GLY A 262 -3.78 17.84 -5.61
N GLY A 263 -4.03 17.14 -6.73
CA GLY A 263 -3.03 16.25 -7.32
C GLY A 263 -3.52 15.38 -8.48
N VAL A 264 -2.74 14.34 -8.77
CA VAL A 264 -3.05 13.37 -9.82
C VAL A 264 -2.70 11.95 -9.39
N VAL A 265 -3.54 10.98 -9.78
CA VAL A 265 -3.19 9.55 -9.76
C VAL A 265 -2.77 9.10 -11.16
N PHE A 266 -1.60 8.51 -11.25
CA PHE A 266 -1.11 7.75 -12.39
C PHE A 266 -1.54 6.29 -12.24
N GLN A 267 -2.28 5.77 -13.20
CA GLN A 267 -2.62 4.36 -13.29
C GLN A 267 -1.82 3.72 -14.43
N ALA A 268 -0.97 2.76 -14.08
CA ALA A 268 -0.07 2.05 -14.96
C ALA A 268 -0.76 0.83 -15.60
N GLY A 269 -1.36 1.01 -16.77
CA GLY A 269 -2.15 -0.01 -17.42
C GLY A 269 -3.52 -0.24 -16.77
N GLU A 270 -4.36 -1.00 -17.47
CA GLU A 270 -5.70 -1.30 -16.96
C GLU A 270 -5.69 -2.23 -15.74
N GLN A 271 -4.66 -3.06 -15.58
CA GLN A 271 -4.53 -4.04 -14.50
C GLN A 271 -3.12 -3.97 -13.91
N PRO A 272 -2.94 -4.32 -12.63
CA PRO A 272 -1.61 -4.46 -12.09
C PRO A 272 -0.89 -5.65 -12.74
N VAL A 273 0.42 -5.50 -12.94
CA VAL A 273 1.29 -6.47 -13.63
C VAL A 273 2.47 -6.80 -12.72
N LEU A 274 2.89 -8.06 -12.63
CA LEU A 274 4.06 -8.45 -11.83
C LEU A 274 5.39 -8.25 -12.59
N GLY A 275 5.41 -8.45 -13.91
CA GLY A 275 6.64 -8.56 -14.69
C GLY A 275 7.44 -9.82 -14.36
N ASP A 276 8.56 -10.05 -15.07
CA ASP A 276 9.45 -11.19 -14.80
C ASP A 276 10.87 -10.86 -15.27
N LEU A 277 11.75 -10.48 -14.34
CA LEU A 277 13.13 -10.11 -14.64
C LEU A 277 13.94 -11.28 -15.20
N ASN A 278 13.57 -12.54 -14.88
CA ASN A 278 14.24 -13.70 -15.48
C ASN A 278 13.93 -13.83 -16.98
N LYS A 279 12.90 -13.13 -17.48
CA LYS A 279 12.55 -13.03 -18.90
C LYS A 279 12.93 -11.65 -19.50
N GLY A 280 13.59 -10.80 -18.73
CA GLY A 280 13.86 -9.41 -19.12
C GLY A 280 12.61 -8.52 -19.17
N CYS A 281 11.51 -8.94 -18.54
CA CYS A 281 10.23 -8.24 -18.58
C CYS A 281 10.07 -7.30 -17.38
N VAL A 282 10.25 -6.00 -17.62
CA VAL A 282 9.88 -4.93 -16.68
C VAL A 282 8.61 -4.26 -17.21
N PRO A 283 7.54 -4.09 -16.40
CA PRO A 283 6.30 -3.49 -16.88
C PRO A 283 6.53 -2.07 -17.45
N ALA A 284 6.20 -1.87 -18.73
CA ALA A 284 6.54 -0.65 -19.48
C ALA A 284 5.88 0.61 -18.89
N ALA A 285 4.58 0.54 -18.57
CA ALA A 285 3.86 1.63 -17.91
C ALA A 285 4.47 2.00 -16.53
N TYR A 286 4.97 1.01 -15.78
CA TYR A 286 5.59 1.26 -14.46
C TYR A 286 6.94 1.96 -14.64
N ARG A 287 7.73 1.53 -15.63
CA ARG A 287 8.98 2.19 -16.02
C ARG A 287 8.74 3.64 -16.45
N ALA A 288 7.73 3.88 -17.30
CA ALA A 288 7.41 5.22 -17.78
C ALA A 288 7.06 6.19 -16.64
N ILE A 289 6.22 5.75 -15.68
CA ILE A 289 5.88 6.55 -14.50
C ILE A 289 7.09 6.72 -13.59
N ASN A 290 7.89 5.66 -13.38
CA ASN A 290 9.13 5.73 -12.61
C ASN A 290 10.07 6.79 -13.18
N ASP A 291 10.31 6.78 -14.48
CA ASP A 291 11.25 7.70 -15.14
C ASP A 291 10.75 9.15 -15.06
N PHE A 292 9.44 9.36 -15.19
CA PHE A 292 8.82 10.68 -15.03
C PHE A 292 8.93 11.21 -13.60
N LEU A 293 8.67 10.37 -12.59
CA LEU A 293 8.66 10.75 -11.18
C LEU A 293 10.02 10.59 -10.48
N LYS A 294 11.03 10.05 -11.16
CA LYS A 294 12.39 9.81 -10.63
C LYS A 294 12.98 11.01 -9.87
N PRO A 295 12.85 12.28 -10.32
CA PRO A 295 13.38 13.42 -9.59
C PRO A 295 12.79 13.64 -8.19
N LEU A 296 11.66 13.00 -7.86
CA LEU A 296 10.97 13.12 -6.57
C LEU A 296 11.34 12.00 -5.59
N ARG A 297 12.02 10.95 -6.07
CA ARG A 297 12.25 9.73 -5.29
C ARG A 297 13.19 10.00 -4.11
N TYR A 298 12.89 9.38 -2.98
CA TYR A 298 13.73 9.44 -1.79
C TYR A 298 15.00 8.60 -1.98
N GLU A 299 16.16 9.25 -1.98
CA GLU A 299 17.46 8.59 -2.21
C GLU A 299 18.30 8.44 -0.92
N ASN A 300 18.02 9.22 0.13
CA ASN A 300 18.88 9.32 1.32
C ASN A 300 18.52 8.28 2.41
N TRP A 301 18.56 6.99 2.09
CA TRP A 301 18.23 5.92 3.04
C TRP A 301 19.32 5.74 4.11
N GLU A 302 19.02 6.12 5.35
CA GLU A 302 19.92 5.87 6.50
C GLU A 302 19.80 4.43 7.04
N ARG A 303 18.69 3.76 6.75
CA ARG A 303 18.38 2.41 7.19
C ARG A 303 17.71 1.65 6.06
N ALA A 304 17.99 0.35 6.00
CA ALA A 304 17.40 -0.52 4.99
C ALA A 304 15.87 -0.55 5.13
N TYR A 305 15.19 -0.24 4.04
CA TYR A 305 13.74 -0.32 3.92
C TYR A 305 13.30 -1.79 3.93
N LEU A 306 14.03 -2.64 3.20
CA LEU A 306 13.82 -4.08 3.17
C LEU A 306 14.79 -4.81 4.11
N ARG A 307 14.29 -5.85 4.80
CA ARG A 307 15.16 -6.88 5.36
C ARG A 307 15.63 -7.79 4.23
N ALA A 308 16.88 -8.21 4.29
CA ALA A 308 17.53 -9.09 3.33
C ALA A 308 17.93 -10.42 3.99
N PRO A 309 18.14 -11.49 3.20
CA PRO A 309 18.86 -12.69 3.64
C PRO A 309 20.23 -12.36 4.26
N HIS A 310 20.81 -13.30 5.02
CA HIS A 310 22.06 -13.06 5.75
C HIS A 310 23.26 -12.75 4.82
N ASP A 311 23.27 -13.35 3.63
CA ASP A 311 24.31 -13.23 2.61
C ASP A 311 24.09 -12.07 1.63
N VAL A 312 23.05 -11.26 1.83
CA VAL A 312 22.69 -10.14 0.96
C VAL A 312 22.83 -8.83 1.73
N ASP A 313 23.51 -7.83 1.13
CA ASP A 313 23.56 -6.50 1.71
C ASP A 313 22.16 -5.84 1.68
N LYS A 314 21.69 -5.45 2.86
CA LYS A 314 20.34 -4.88 3.04
C LYS A 314 20.18 -3.48 2.46
N MET A 315 21.25 -2.69 2.40
CA MET A 315 21.23 -1.34 1.81
C MET A 315 21.26 -1.46 0.30
N GLU A 316 22.14 -2.30 -0.25
CA GLU A 316 22.15 -2.61 -1.69
C GLU A 316 20.79 -3.14 -2.14
N TYR A 317 20.17 -4.03 -1.35
CA TYR A 317 18.84 -4.54 -1.66
C TYR A 317 17.75 -3.45 -1.62
N THR A 318 17.83 -2.52 -0.66
CA THR A 318 16.91 -1.38 -0.58
C THR A 318 17.07 -0.46 -1.79
N GLU A 319 18.30 -0.15 -2.15
CA GLU A 319 18.63 0.66 -3.33
C GLU A 319 18.12 0.01 -4.61
N TRP A 320 18.42 -1.27 -4.81
CA TRP A 320 17.90 -2.06 -5.92
C TRP A 320 16.37 -2.02 -5.97
N TRP A 321 15.69 -2.21 -4.83
CA TRP A 321 14.23 -2.20 -4.76
C TRP A 321 13.63 -0.87 -5.20
N THR A 322 14.19 0.25 -4.74
CA THR A 322 13.72 1.59 -5.10
C THR A 322 13.99 1.95 -6.56
N ARG A 323 14.92 1.25 -7.21
CA ARG A 323 15.33 1.45 -8.61
C ARG A 323 14.94 0.29 -9.52
N ARG A 324 14.08 -0.62 -9.07
CA ARG A 324 13.77 -1.89 -9.77
C ARG A 324 13.12 -1.76 -11.16
N PHE A 325 12.63 -0.58 -11.50
CA PHE A 325 12.10 -0.27 -12.83
C PHE A 325 13.11 0.44 -13.73
N GLU A 326 14.30 0.76 -13.24
CA GLU A 326 15.37 1.37 -14.04
C GLU A 326 15.97 0.34 -15.00
N GLY A 327 16.58 0.84 -16.08
CA GLY A 327 17.25 0.05 -17.12
C GLY A 327 18.76 0.15 -16.98
#